data_AF-A0AAD6JCF5-F1
#
_entry.id   AF-A0AAD6JCF5-F1
#
_cell.length_a   1.000
_cell.length_b   1.000
_cell.length_c   1.000
_cell.angle_alpha   90.00
_cell.angle_beta   90.00
_cell.angle_gamma   90.00
#
_symmetry.space_group_name_H-M   'P 1'
#
loop_
_entity.id
_entity.type
_entity.pdbx_description
1 polymer ?
#
loop_
_entity_poly.entity_id
_entity_poly.type
_entity_poly.pdbx_seq_one_letter_code
_entity_poly.pdbx_strand_id
1 'polypeptide(L)'
;MWKTEDSGEEWEMKLKLCGSGKFKKLRTSVVSRSPMKLWTIRAITTVLLWTFLVHLMSLGETWGPRLLKSWTSCFSHQDVELTSVPANIILPPKRDYKNNGYLMVSCNGGLNQMRAAICDMVAIARYLNVTLIVPELDKTSFWNDPSEFQDIFDVHHFITSLRGEVRILKELPPRLKTRVELGLFYSLPPVSWSNISYYTHQILPLLKKFKVVHLNRTDARLANNGLPLEIQKLRCRVNFNALKVYVKDRRTG
;
A
#
# COMPACT_ATOMS: atom_id res chain seq x y z
N MET A 1 53.74 -11.42 55.36
CA MET A 1 54.86 -12.23 54.82
C MET A 1 54.24 -13.21 53.82
N TRP A 2 54.40 -12.93 52.51
CA TRP A 2 54.06 -13.67 51.26
C TRP A 2 52.54 -13.95 51.02
N LYS A 3 51.79 -13.42 50.02
CA LYS A 3 51.90 -13.36 48.52
C LYS A 3 52.01 -14.77 47.90
N THR A 4 51.12 -15.27 47.02
CA THR A 4 50.89 -14.98 45.56
C THR A 4 49.66 -15.82 45.08
N GLU A 5 48.78 -15.35 44.17
CA GLU A 5 48.78 -15.55 42.68
C GLU A 5 48.86 -17.05 42.26
N ASP A 6 48.16 -17.63 41.28
CA ASP A 6 47.51 -17.16 40.04
C ASP A 6 46.63 -18.31 39.45
N SER A 7 45.89 -17.97 38.38
CA SER A 7 45.38 -18.76 37.25
C SER A 7 46.27 -19.96 36.81
N GLY A 8 45.88 -20.90 35.94
CA GLY A 8 44.78 -21.09 35.01
C GLY A 8 45.18 -22.25 34.06
N GLU A 9 44.17 -23.01 33.64
CA GLU A 9 44.05 -23.86 32.44
C GLU A 9 44.95 -25.10 32.16
N GLU A 10 44.25 -26.09 31.56
CA GLU A 10 44.71 -27.15 30.63
C GLU A 10 45.45 -28.37 31.25
N TRP A 11 45.07 -29.64 31.04
CA TRP A 11 44.87 -30.35 29.78
C TRP A 11 43.98 -31.61 29.86
N GLU A 12 43.32 -31.89 28.74
CA GLU A 12 42.80 -33.17 28.26
C GLU A 12 43.80 -34.34 28.34
N MET A 13 43.34 -35.56 28.67
CA MET A 13 43.25 -36.71 27.74
C MET A 13 43.11 -38.07 28.45
N LYS A 14 41.97 -38.72 28.14
CA LYS A 14 41.83 -40.10 27.61
C LYS A 14 42.63 -41.30 28.19
N LEU A 15 41.80 -42.28 28.59
CA LEU A 15 41.80 -43.71 28.20
C LEU A 15 42.80 -44.70 28.82
N LYS A 16 42.25 -45.79 29.38
CA LYS A 16 42.32 -47.20 28.90
C LYS A 16 41.55 -48.13 29.86
N LEU A 17 40.56 -48.92 29.38
CA LEU A 17 40.65 -50.34 28.92
C LEU A 17 41.13 -51.29 30.04
N CYS A 18 40.52 -52.43 30.39
CA CYS A 18 39.84 -53.52 29.67
C CYS A 18 39.24 -54.47 30.77
N GLY A 19 38.22 -55.34 30.66
CA GLY A 19 37.39 -55.81 29.56
C GLY A 19 36.47 -56.98 29.96
N SER A 20 35.75 -57.46 28.94
CA SER A 20 35.17 -58.79 28.68
C SER A 20 34.20 -59.47 29.66
N GLY A 21 32.92 -59.52 29.24
CA GLY A 21 31.93 -60.46 29.76
C GLY A 21 30.66 -60.56 28.89
N LYS A 22 30.73 -61.36 27.82
CA LYS A 22 29.64 -61.96 26.99
C LYS A 22 28.23 -61.32 27.07
N PHE A 23 27.81 -60.57 26.04
CA PHE A 23 26.40 -60.24 25.80
C PHE A 23 25.80 -61.06 24.65
N LYS A 24 24.64 -61.66 24.90
CA LYS A 24 23.91 -62.56 24.01
C LYS A 24 23.31 -61.82 22.81
N LYS A 25 23.29 -62.55 21.71
CA LYS A 25 22.78 -62.27 20.36
C LYS A 25 21.31 -61.78 20.33
N LEU A 26 21.10 -60.81 19.44
CA LEU A 26 19.88 -60.20 18.89
C LEU A 26 18.55 -60.99 19.03
N ARG A 27 17.48 -60.30 19.45
CA ARG A 27 16.09 -60.57 19.03
C ARG A 27 15.33 -59.27 18.83
N THR A 28 15.22 -58.84 17.58
CA THR A 28 14.27 -57.83 17.12
C THR A 28 12.87 -58.45 17.19
N SER A 29 11.94 -57.89 17.97
CA SER A 29 10.54 -58.30 17.90
C SER A 29 9.88 -57.60 16.72
N VAL A 30 9.71 -58.36 15.64
CA VAL A 30 8.83 -58.00 14.53
C VAL A 30 7.40 -58.02 15.05
N VAL A 31 6.79 -56.85 15.23
CA VAL A 31 5.34 -56.74 15.42
C VAL A 31 4.68 -57.20 14.12
N SER A 32 4.04 -58.36 14.20
CA SER A 32 3.19 -58.92 13.15
C SER A 32 2.04 -57.94 12.86
N ARG A 33 2.20 -57.11 11.82
CA ARG A 33 1.12 -56.30 11.25
C ARG A 33 0.27 -57.23 10.39
N SER A 34 -0.81 -57.75 10.97
CA SER A 34 -1.89 -58.37 10.18
C SER A 34 -2.34 -57.38 9.10
N PRO A 35 -2.35 -57.77 7.80
CA PRO A 35 -2.68 -56.86 6.71
C PRO A 35 -4.09 -56.30 6.86
N MET A 36 -5.02 -57.04 7.46
CA MET A 36 -6.39 -56.58 7.73
C MET A 36 -6.43 -55.29 8.55
N LYS A 37 -5.55 -55.12 9.55
CA LYS A 37 -5.53 -53.92 10.39
C LYS A 37 -5.04 -52.68 9.63
N LEU A 38 -4.17 -52.86 8.63
CA LEU A 38 -3.70 -51.74 7.81
C LEU A 38 -4.75 -51.32 6.77
N TRP A 39 -5.48 -52.28 6.21
CA TRP A 39 -6.59 -52.03 5.29
C TRP A 39 -7.76 -51.34 6.00
N THR A 40 -8.09 -51.73 7.23
CA THR A 40 -9.15 -51.05 8.00
C THR A 40 -8.75 -49.61 8.35
N ILE A 41 -7.51 -49.37 8.76
CA ILE A 41 -7.02 -48.01 9.03
C ILE A 41 -7.08 -47.16 7.74
N ARG A 42 -6.62 -47.70 6.60
CA ARG A 42 -6.70 -46.99 5.31
C ARG A 42 -8.14 -46.67 4.93
N ALA A 43 -9.06 -47.62 5.05
CA ALA A 43 -10.47 -47.42 4.74
C ALA A 43 -11.12 -46.38 5.67
N ILE A 44 -10.80 -46.39 6.97
CA ILE A 44 -11.33 -45.39 7.91
C ILE A 44 -10.77 -44.01 7.58
N THR A 45 -9.47 -43.89 7.27
CA THR A 45 -8.87 -42.61 6.92
C THR A 45 -9.42 -42.04 5.62
N THR A 46 -9.70 -42.88 4.61
CA THR A 46 -10.29 -42.42 3.36
C THR A 46 -11.73 -41.97 3.57
N VAL A 47 -12.52 -42.69 4.37
CA VAL A 47 -13.90 -42.28 4.71
C VAL A 47 -13.89 -40.96 5.46
N LEU A 48 -13.05 -40.79 6.49
CA LEU A 48 -12.96 -39.54 7.24
C LEU A 48 -12.56 -38.36 6.34
N LEU A 49 -11.56 -38.56 5.47
CA LEU A 49 -11.10 -37.53 4.56
C LEU A 49 -12.17 -37.14 3.53
N TRP A 50 -12.93 -38.12 3.02
CA TRP A 50 -14.09 -37.88 2.16
C TRP A 50 -15.24 -37.18 2.90
N THR A 51 -15.54 -37.55 4.15
CA THR A 51 -16.57 -36.86 4.94
C THR A 51 -16.21 -35.40 5.22
N PHE A 52 -14.93 -35.11 5.44
CA PHE A 52 -14.40 -33.75 5.57
C PHE A 52 -14.52 -32.97 4.26
N LEU A 53 -14.19 -33.61 3.12
CA LEU A 53 -14.29 -32.98 1.80
C LEU A 53 -15.75 -32.68 1.41
N VAL A 54 -16.68 -33.58 1.72
CA VAL A 54 -18.13 -33.36 1.51
C VAL A 54 -18.65 -32.25 2.43
N HIS A 55 -18.22 -32.18 3.69
CA HIS A 55 -18.52 -31.05 4.56
C HIS A 55 -17.95 -29.73 4.04
N LEU A 56 -16.74 -29.75 3.46
CA LEU A 56 -16.13 -28.58 2.85
C LEU A 56 -16.87 -28.13 1.58
N MET A 57 -17.43 -29.07 0.80
CA MET A 57 -18.31 -28.75 -0.33
C MET A 57 -19.67 -28.21 0.13
N SER A 58 -20.25 -28.75 1.21
CA SER A 58 -21.48 -28.23 1.83
C SER A 58 -21.29 -26.80 2.37
N LEU A 59 -20.11 -26.49 2.92
CA LEU A 59 -19.72 -25.12 3.32
C LEU A 59 -19.36 -24.25 2.10
N GLY A 60 -18.82 -24.85 1.04
CA GLY A 60 -18.47 -24.21 -0.23
C GLY A 60 -19.68 -23.66 -1.00
N GLU A 61 -20.88 -24.25 -0.83
CA GLU A 61 -22.12 -23.73 -1.42
C GLU A 61 -22.66 -22.48 -0.69
N THR A 62 -22.20 -22.19 0.53
CA THR A 62 -22.52 -20.92 1.23
C THR A 62 -21.52 -19.80 0.93
N TRP A 63 -20.35 -20.15 0.38
CA TRP A 63 -19.31 -19.23 -0.08
C TRP A 63 -19.08 -19.32 -1.60
N GLY A 64 -20.13 -19.64 -2.36
CA GLY A 64 -20.20 -19.38 -3.80
C GLY A 64 -20.09 -17.86 -4.09
N PRO A 65 -19.53 -17.47 -5.25
CA PRO A 65 -18.88 -16.18 -5.45
C PRO A 65 -19.87 -15.01 -5.50
N ARG A 66 -20.14 -14.40 -4.33
CA ARG A 66 -20.67 -13.03 -4.25
C ARG A 66 -19.62 -11.97 -4.63
N LEU A 67 -18.46 -12.40 -5.13
CA LEU A 67 -17.41 -11.53 -5.68
C LEU A 67 -17.52 -11.33 -7.21
N LEU A 68 -18.35 -12.13 -7.91
CA LEU A 68 -18.52 -12.01 -9.37
C LEU A 68 -19.78 -11.24 -9.81
N LYS A 69 -20.75 -10.99 -8.90
CA LYS A 69 -21.96 -10.19 -9.21
C LYS A 69 -21.83 -8.68 -8.99
N SER A 70 -20.69 -8.20 -8.49
CA SER A 70 -20.38 -6.76 -8.41
C SER A 70 -19.65 -6.23 -9.65
N TRP A 71 -19.17 -7.13 -10.52
CA TRP A 71 -18.36 -6.76 -11.70
C TRP A 71 -19.16 -6.48 -12.97
N THR A 72 -20.48 -6.65 -12.96
CA THR A 72 -21.33 -6.51 -14.16
C THR A 72 -21.94 -5.12 -14.36
N SER A 73 -21.58 -4.10 -13.55
CA SER A 73 -22.02 -2.71 -13.80
C SER A 73 -20.94 -1.79 -14.40
N CYS A 74 -19.70 -2.28 -14.54
CA CYS A 74 -18.58 -1.46 -15.04
C CYS A 74 -18.31 -1.58 -16.55
N PHE A 75 -18.99 -2.49 -17.26
CA PHE A 75 -18.84 -2.65 -18.71
C PHE A 75 -20.21 -2.71 -19.39
N SER A 76 -20.94 -1.60 -19.38
CA SER A 76 -21.84 -1.34 -20.51
C SER A 76 -20.97 -0.83 -21.65
N HIS A 77 -20.58 -1.73 -22.55
CA HIS A 77 -20.12 -1.37 -23.89
C HIS A 77 -21.32 -0.70 -24.58
N GLN A 78 -21.32 0.62 -24.59
CA GLN A 78 -22.14 1.37 -25.52
C GLN A 78 -21.31 1.46 -26.80
N ASP A 79 -21.60 0.56 -27.73
CA ASP A 79 -21.03 0.59 -29.07
C ASP A 79 -21.47 1.90 -29.73
N VAL A 80 -20.62 2.92 -29.63
CA VAL A 80 -20.75 4.15 -30.39
C VAL A 80 -20.00 3.94 -31.69
N GLU A 81 -20.79 3.68 -32.73
CA GLU A 81 -20.39 3.71 -34.12
C GLU A 81 -19.59 4.99 -34.41
N LEU A 82 -18.37 4.82 -34.90
CA LEU A 82 -17.38 5.89 -35.05
C LEU A 82 -17.71 6.75 -36.28
N THR A 83 -18.68 7.65 -36.17
CA THR A 83 -18.80 8.78 -37.10
C THR A 83 -17.83 9.88 -36.69
N SER A 84 -16.90 10.19 -37.59
CA SER A 84 -15.86 11.21 -37.47
C SER A 84 -16.45 12.62 -37.23
N VAL A 85 -16.50 13.05 -35.97
CA VAL A 85 -16.78 14.43 -35.56
C VAL A 85 -15.73 14.80 -34.49
N PRO A 86 -15.11 16.00 -34.53
CA PRO A 86 -14.06 16.36 -33.58
C PRO A 86 -14.63 16.29 -32.16
N ALA A 87 -14.02 15.46 -31.31
CA ALA A 87 -14.45 15.27 -29.94
C ALA A 87 -14.31 16.59 -29.17
N ASN A 88 -15.42 17.31 -28.98
CA ASN A 88 -15.52 18.28 -27.90
C ASN A 88 -15.26 17.52 -26.60
N ILE A 89 -14.08 17.68 -26.02
CA ILE A 89 -13.72 17.06 -24.74
C ILE A 89 -14.71 17.60 -23.70
N ILE A 90 -15.71 16.79 -23.33
CA ILE A 90 -16.64 17.12 -22.26
C ILE A 90 -15.86 17.04 -20.96
N LEU A 91 -15.30 18.18 -20.53
CA LEU A 91 -14.62 18.29 -19.26
C LEU A 91 -15.65 18.25 -18.13
N PRO A 92 -15.41 17.49 -17.03
CA PRO A 92 -16.36 17.44 -15.93
C PRO A 92 -16.62 18.85 -15.38
N PRO A 93 -17.84 19.18 -14.90
CA PRO A 93 -18.14 20.52 -14.42
C PRO A 93 -17.17 20.94 -13.31
N LYS A 94 -16.81 22.22 -13.29
CA LYS A 94 -15.91 22.77 -12.27
C LYS A 94 -16.67 22.83 -10.94
N ARG A 95 -16.09 22.28 -9.87
CA ARG A 95 -16.71 22.25 -8.54
C ARG A 95 -16.80 23.66 -7.92
N ASP A 96 -17.97 24.00 -7.37
CA ASP A 96 -18.13 25.17 -6.49
C ASP A 96 -17.44 24.91 -5.15
N TYR A 97 -16.47 25.76 -4.83
CA TYR A 97 -15.40 25.41 -3.92
C TYR A 97 -15.21 26.44 -2.80
N LYS A 98 -15.50 26.04 -1.55
CA LYS A 98 -15.11 26.76 -0.34
C LYS A 98 -13.77 26.21 0.16
N ASN A 99 -12.72 27.04 0.12
CA ASN A 99 -11.36 26.63 0.41
C ASN A 99 -11.03 26.69 1.91
N ASN A 100 -10.60 25.58 2.51
CA ASN A 100 -10.10 25.55 3.88
C ASN A 100 -8.60 25.86 4.02
N GLY A 101 -7.83 25.81 2.93
CA GLY A 101 -6.38 26.03 2.92
C GLY A 101 -5.68 25.37 1.74
N TYR A 102 -4.36 25.45 1.71
CA TYR A 102 -3.51 24.88 0.68
C TYR A 102 -2.66 23.76 1.28
N LEU A 103 -2.66 22.62 0.61
CA LEU A 103 -1.93 21.43 1.01
C LEU A 103 -0.78 21.22 0.03
N MET A 104 0.44 21.33 0.53
CA MET A 104 1.65 20.88 -0.16
C MET A 104 1.99 19.46 0.31
N VAL A 105 2.55 18.66 -0.58
CA VAL A 105 2.85 17.25 -0.34
C VAL A 105 4.20 16.92 -0.95
N SER A 106 5.09 16.31 -0.17
CA SER A 106 6.29 15.65 -0.70
C SER A 106 6.19 14.15 -0.49
N CYS A 107 6.16 13.41 -1.60
CA CYS A 107 6.01 11.97 -1.64
C CYS A 107 7.38 11.29 -1.69
N ASN A 108 7.60 10.31 -0.81
CA ASN A 108 8.85 9.57 -0.72
C ASN A 108 8.63 8.09 -1.05
N GLY A 109 9.71 7.34 -1.22
CA GLY A 109 9.66 5.91 -1.53
C GLY A 109 9.90 5.59 -2.99
N GLY A 110 9.61 4.34 -3.38
CA GLY A 110 9.62 3.97 -4.80
C GLY A 110 8.42 4.50 -5.57
N LEU A 111 8.48 4.53 -6.90
CA LEU A 111 7.43 5.12 -7.75
C LEU A 111 6.02 4.61 -7.42
N ASN A 112 5.85 3.30 -7.16
CA ASN A 112 4.56 2.74 -6.77
C ASN A 112 4.10 3.18 -5.38
N GLN A 113 5.03 3.40 -4.44
CA GLN A 113 4.73 3.92 -3.11
C GLN A 113 4.33 5.40 -3.20
N MET A 114 5.07 6.19 -4.00
CA MET A 114 4.74 7.58 -4.29
C MET A 114 3.37 7.69 -4.96
N ARG A 115 3.03 6.82 -5.91
CA ARG A 115 1.69 6.76 -6.53
C ARG A 115 0.60 6.52 -5.49
N ALA A 116 0.79 5.56 -4.58
CA ALA A 116 -0.16 5.32 -3.49
C ALA A 116 -0.30 6.53 -2.56
N ALA A 117 0.81 7.17 -2.20
CA ALA A 117 0.83 8.39 -1.39
C ALA A 117 0.03 9.53 -2.06
N ILE A 118 0.25 9.76 -3.36
CA ILE A 118 -0.49 10.77 -4.12
C ILE A 118 -2.00 10.47 -4.10
N CYS A 119 -2.40 9.21 -4.27
CA CYS A 119 -3.80 8.80 -4.21
C CYS A 119 -4.43 9.12 -2.85
N ASP A 120 -3.71 8.86 -1.77
CA ASP A 120 -4.16 9.14 -0.41
C ASP A 120 -4.29 10.65 -0.17
N MET A 121 -3.29 11.44 -0.59
CA MET A 121 -3.31 12.89 -0.39
C MET A 121 -4.38 13.60 -1.24
N VAL A 122 -4.66 13.11 -2.45
CA VAL A 122 -5.80 13.60 -3.24
C VAL A 122 -7.13 13.31 -2.53
N ALA A 123 -7.28 12.12 -1.97
CA ALA A 123 -8.48 11.75 -1.22
C ALA A 123 -8.65 12.61 0.05
N ILE A 124 -7.57 12.83 0.80
CA ILE A 124 -7.56 13.72 1.96
C ILE A 124 -7.88 15.16 1.55
N ALA A 125 -7.34 15.63 0.42
CA ALA A 125 -7.60 16.97 -0.07
C ALA A 125 -9.08 17.20 -0.43
N ARG A 126 -9.72 16.21 -1.09
CA ARG A 126 -11.17 16.20 -1.32
C ARG A 126 -11.94 16.20 0.00
N TYR A 127 -11.56 15.33 0.93
CA TYR A 127 -12.28 15.16 2.19
C TYR A 127 -12.24 16.43 3.07
N LEU A 128 -11.09 17.09 3.14
CA LEU A 128 -10.91 18.33 3.89
C LEU A 128 -11.37 19.59 3.13
N ASN A 129 -11.81 19.47 1.87
CA ASN A 129 -12.09 20.61 0.98
C ASN A 129 -10.92 21.61 0.91
N VAL A 130 -9.69 21.12 0.69
CA VAL A 130 -8.48 21.96 0.56
C VAL A 130 -7.95 21.93 -0.87
N THR A 131 -7.18 22.95 -1.23
CA THR A 131 -6.57 23.04 -2.54
C THR A 131 -5.25 22.30 -2.49
N LEU A 132 -5.12 21.27 -3.31
CA LEU A 132 -3.88 20.50 -3.42
C LEU A 132 -2.94 21.23 -4.38
N ILE A 133 -1.68 21.41 -3.96
CA ILE A 133 -0.61 21.78 -4.89
C ILE A 133 -0.06 20.50 -5.51
N VAL A 134 0.30 20.52 -6.80
CA VAL A 134 0.90 19.37 -7.47
C VAL A 134 1.99 18.76 -6.58
N PRO A 135 1.93 17.46 -6.27
CA PRO A 135 2.88 16.85 -5.33
C PRO A 135 4.32 16.92 -5.81
N GLU A 136 5.23 17.13 -4.87
CA GLU A 136 6.66 17.02 -5.10
C GLU A 136 7.11 15.57 -4.89
N LEU A 137 8.02 15.10 -5.73
CA LEU A 137 8.61 13.76 -5.60
C LEU A 137 9.97 13.88 -4.94
N ASP A 138 10.21 13.04 -3.94
CA ASP A 138 11.50 12.99 -3.26
C ASP A 138 12.58 12.38 -4.15
N LYS A 139 13.65 13.15 -4.32
CA LYS A 139 14.78 12.84 -5.21
C LYS A 139 15.91 12.09 -4.48
N THR A 140 15.82 11.92 -3.15
CA THR A 140 16.98 11.58 -2.32
C THR A 140 16.89 10.23 -1.60
N SER A 141 15.69 9.71 -1.36
CA SER A 141 15.54 8.58 -0.41
C SER A 141 15.76 7.19 -0.99
N PHE A 142 15.43 6.93 -2.26
CA PHE A 142 15.41 5.56 -2.80
C PHE A 142 15.91 5.43 -4.23
N TRP A 143 15.73 6.46 -5.05
CA TRP A 143 16.15 6.48 -6.45
C TRP A 143 16.91 7.79 -6.64
N ASN A 144 18.17 7.74 -7.07
CA ASN A 144 18.99 8.93 -7.35
C ASN A 144 18.59 9.54 -8.71
N ASP A 145 17.29 9.74 -8.89
CA ASP A 145 16.66 10.27 -10.10
C ASP A 145 16.23 11.72 -9.83
N PRO A 146 16.75 12.71 -10.59
CA PRO A 146 16.39 14.11 -10.41
C PRO A 146 15.00 14.47 -10.95
N SER A 147 14.30 13.51 -11.58
CA SER A 147 13.00 13.71 -12.24
C SER A 147 11.96 14.31 -11.29
N GLU A 148 11.24 15.30 -11.81
CA GLU A 148 10.13 15.95 -11.12
C GLU A 148 8.80 15.28 -11.46
N PHE A 149 7.73 15.69 -10.77
CA PHE A 149 6.39 15.16 -11.03
C PHE A 149 6.00 15.27 -12.52
N GLN A 150 6.34 16.39 -13.15
CA GLN A 150 6.03 16.66 -14.56
C GLN A 150 6.85 15.84 -15.56
N ASP A 151 8.01 15.33 -15.15
CA ASP A 151 8.84 14.48 -16.00
C ASP A 151 8.28 13.05 -16.06
N ILE A 152 7.55 12.64 -15.02
CA ILE A 152 6.98 11.30 -14.89
C ILE A 152 5.50 11.27 -15.24
N PHE A 153 4.72 12.29 -14.86
CA PHE A 153 3.26 12.33 -15.02
C PHE A 153 2.80 13.55 -15.82
N ASP A 154 1.77 13.36 -16.63
CA ASP A 154 1.10 14.46 -17.33
C ASP A 154 0.33 15.35 -16.32
N VAL A 155 0.94 16.48 -15.94
CA VAL A 155 0.37 17.45 -15.01
C VAL A 155 -0.95 18.01 -15.49
N HIS A 156 -1.08 18.25 -16.80
CA HIS A 156 -2.32 18.83 -17.34
C HIS A 156 -3.45 17.81 -17.21
N HIS A 157 -3.23 16.57 -17.64
CA HIS A 157 -4.17 15.47 -17.48
C HIS A 157 -4.54 15.23 -16.02
N PHE A 158 -3.56 15.26 -15.11
CA PHE A 158 -3.79 15.08 -13.67
C PHE A 158 -4.76 16.14 -13.11
N ILE A 159 -4.56 17.42 -13.46
CA ILE A 159 -5.42 18.52 -13.02
C ILE A 159 -6.80 18.45 -13.67
N THR A 160 -6.88 18.20 -14.98
CA THR A 160 -8.16 18.21 -15.70
C THR A 160 -9.04 17.01 -15.37
N SER A 161 -8.46 15.82 -15.17
CA SER A 161 -9.21 14.60 -14.81
C SER A 161 -9.81 14.67 -13.40
N LEU A 162 -9.22 15.46 -12.51
CA LEU A 162 -9.64 15.60 -11.11
C LEU A 162 -10.41 16.88 -10.80
N ARG A 163 -10.62 17.78 -11.78
CA ARG A 163 -11.26 19.10 -11.57
C ARG A 163 -12.67 19.08 -10.95
N GLY A 164 -13.40 17.97 -11.11
CA GLY A 164 -14.72 17.77 -10.49
C GLY A 164 -14.67 17.24 -9.06
N GLU A 165 -13.51 16.69 -8.65
CA GLU A 165 -13.31 16.00 -7.38
C GLU A 165 -12.57 16.89 -6.36
N VAL A 166 -11.45 17.47 -6.78
CA VAL A 166 -10.57 18.29 -5.95
C VAL A 166 -9.97 19.43 -6.76
N ARG A 167 -9.76 20.59 -6.13
CA ARG A 167 -9.05 21.71 -6.76
C ARG A 167 -7.54 21.48 -6.65
N ILE A 168 -6.88 21.39 -7.79
CA ILE A 168 -5.42 21.22 -7.88
C ILE A 168 -4.81 22.42 -8.59
N LEU A 169 -3.72 22.97 -8.05
CA LEU A 169 -2.92 24.01 -8.68
C LEU A 169 -1.49 23.51 -8.92
N LYS A 170 -0.87 23.95 -10.02
CA LYS A 170 0.53 23.63 -10.31
C LYS A 170 1.47 24.18 -9.23
N GLU A 171 1.24 25.43 -8.84
CA GLU A 171 2.04 26.13 -7.84
C GLU A 171 1.12 26.91 -6.88
N LEU A 172 1.68 27.31 -5.74
CA LEU A 172 1.01 28.21 -4.82
C LEU A 172 0.74 29.57 -5.47
N PRO A 173 -0.41 30.21 -5.16
CA PRO A 173 -0.63 31.62 -5.51
C PRO A 173 0.52 32.51 -5.01
N PRO A 174 0.91 33.57 -5.75
CA PRO A 174 2.10 34.37 -5.42
C PRO A 174 2.17 34.86 -3.97
N ARG A 175 1.04 35.36 -3.44
CA ARG A 175 0.95 35.82 -2.04
C ARG A 175 1.26 34.73 -1.02
N LEU A 176 0.92 33.47 -1.31
CA LEU A 176 1.20 32.35 -0.42
C LEU A 176 2.60 31.80 -0.63
N LYS A 177 3.13 31.84 -1.86
CA LYS A 177 4.52 31.49 -2.17
C LYS A 177 5.49 32.35 -1.36
N THR A 178 5.29 33.67 -1.34
CA THR A 178 6.08 34.60 -0.51
C THR A 178 5.96 34.29 0.99
N ARG A 179 4.78 33.89 1.47
CA ARG A 179 4.62 33.50 2.89
C ARG A 179 5.40 32.24 3.23
N VAL A 180 5.42 31.26 2.33
CA VAL A 180 6.21 30.03 2.51
C VAL A 180 7.71 30.35 2.52
N GLU A 181 8.18 31.22 1.61
CA GLU A 181 9.57 31.69 1.57
C GLU A 181 9.99 32.42 2.87
N LEU A 182 9.06 33.12 3.51
CA LEU A 182 9.26 33.75 4.83
C LEU A 182 9.09 32.79 6.02
N GLY A 183 8.91 31.48 5.78
CA GLY A 183 8.73 30.48 6.84
C GLY A 183 7.35 30.48 7.50
N LEU A 184 6.36 31.19 6.95
CA LEU A 184 5.01 31.33 7.51
C LEU A 184 4.08 30.19 7.05
N PHE A 185 4.54 28.94 7.18
CA PHE A 185 3.79 27.72 6.91
C PHE A 185 4.12 26.66 7.95
N TYR A 186 3.37 25.56 7.96
CA TYR A 186 3.62 24.47 8.89
C TYR A 186 3.96 23.19 8.13
N SER A 187 5.11 22.58 8.42
CA SER A 187 5.57 21.34 7.80
C SER A 187 5.65 20.23 8.84
N LEU A 188 5.10 19.05 8.52
CA LEU A 188 5.14 17.88 9.39
C LEU A 188 5.01 16.58 8.57
N PRO A 189 5.53 15.45 9.08
CA PRO A 189 5.20 14.15 8.54
C PRO A 189 3.81 13.72 9.06
N PRO A 190 2.91 13.22 8.20
CA PRO A 190 1.65 12.67 8.67
C PRO A 190 1.87 11.33 9.37
N VAL A 191 1.01 11.02 10.35
CA VAL A 191 1.07 9.72 11.04
C VAL A 191 0.62 8.61 10.07
N SER A 192 1.48 7.61 9.90
CA SER A 192 1.22 6.46 9.01
C SER A 192 0.06 5.62 9.52
N TRP A 193 -0.73 5.09 8.58
CA TRP A 193 -1.95 4.31 8.83
C TRP A 193 -2.97 5.03 9.72
N SER A 194 -2.99 6.36 9.66
CA SER A 194 -3.98 7.16 10.38
C SER A 194 -5.35 7.09 9.72
N ASN A 195 -6.40 7.16 10.53
CA ASN A 195 -7.77 7.23 10.06
C ASN A 195 -8.05 8.62 9.43
N ILE A 196 -9.04 8.73 8.56
CA ILE A 196 -9.47 10.01 7.99
C ILE A 196 -9.87 11.05 9.06
N SER A 197 -10.31 10.60 10.24
CA SER A 197 -10.59 11.46 11.39
C SER A 197 -9.36 12.19 11.92
N TYR A 198 -8.16 11.60 11.85
CA TYR A 198 -6.89 12.26 12.23
C TYR A 198 -6.69 13.55 11.43
N TYR A 199 -6.92 13.50 10.11
CA TYR A 199 -6.78 14.66 9.25
C TYR A 199 -7.79 15.77 9.59
N THR A 200 -8.99 15.40 10.04
CA THR A 200 -10.01 16.36 10.47
C THR A 200 -9.63 17.05 11.79
N HIS A 201 -9.11 16.29 12.75
CA HIS A 201 -8.85 16.81 14.09
C HIS A 201 -7.46 17.44 14.25
N GLN A 202 -6.47 17.01 13.45
CA GLN A 202 -5.08 17.45 13.58
C GLN A 202 -4.66 18.35 12.40
N ILE A 203 -4.93 17.94 11.16
CA ILE A 203 -4.41 18.65 9.98
C ILE A 203 -5.30 19.84 9.59
N LEU A 204 -6.63 19.71 9.65
CA LEU A 204 -7.55 20.80 9.31
C LEU A 204 -7.41 22.04 10.20
N PRO A 205 -7.23 21.94 11.53
CA PRO A 205 -6.96 23.12 12.37
C PRO A 205 -5.66 23.82 11.97
N LEU A 206 -4.60 23.07 11.64
CA LEU A 206 -3.33 23.62 11.17
C LEU A 206 -3.51 24.37 9.84
N LEU A 207 -4.26 23.80 8.90
CA LEU A 207 -4.61 24.46 7.63
C LEU A 207 -5.39 25.76 7.86
N LYS A 208 -6.36 25.77 8.78
CA LYS A 208 -7.12 26.98 9.10
C LYS A 208 -6.24 28.07 9.70
N LYS A 209 -5.28 27.69 10.56
CA LYS A 209 -4.33 28.59 11.25
C LYS A 209 -3.25 29.14 10.32
N PHE A 210 -2.53 28.27 9.60
CA PHE A 210 -1.36 28.64 8.80
C PHE A 210 -1.67 28.91 7.32
N LYS A 211 -2.87 28.55 6.85
CA LYS A 211 -3.31 28.59 5.43
C LYS A 211 -2.56 27.66 4.49
N VAL A 212 -1.27 27.40 4.73
CA VAL A 212 -0.46 26.44 4.00
C VAL A 212 0.09 25.41 4.99
N VAL A 213 -0.19 24.14 4.71
CA VAL A 213 0.42 23.02 5.43
C VAL A 213 1.15 22.15 4.42
N HIS A 214 2.38 21.78 4.76
CA HIS A 214 3.20 20.87 4.00
C HIS A 214 3.28 19.54 4.72
N LEU A 215 2.74 18.49 4.09
CA LEU A 215 2.95 17.13 4.55
C LEU A 215 4.22 16.60 3.88
N ASN A 216 5.29 16.51 4.66
CA ASN A 216 6.54 15.94 4.18
C ASN A 216 6.53 14.42 4.39
N ARG A 217 7.38 13.69 3.66
CA ARG A 217 7.53 12.23 3.78
C ARG A 217 6.20 11.47 3.80
N THR A 218 5.39 11.63 2.76
CA THR A 218 4.06 11.02 2.73
C THR A 218 4.04 9.57 2.26
N ASP A 219 5.07 8.77 2.54
CA ASP A 219 4.96 7.30 2.47
C ASP A 219 3.99 6.76 3.54
N ALA A 220 3.66 7.59 4.53
CA ALA A 220 2.56 7.41 5.47
C ALA A 220 1.20 7.24 4.77
N ARG A 221 0.64 6.04 4.91
CA ARG A 221 -0.61 5.61 4.24
C ARG A 221 -1.85 6.05 5.00
N LEU A 222 -2.91 6.40 4.28
CA LEU A 222 -4.25 6.49 4.85
C LEU A 222 -4.76 5.08 5.17
N ALA A 223 -5.33 4.87 6.37
CA ALA A 223 -5.88 3.58 6.77
C ALA A 223 -6.97 3.11 5.81
N ASN A 224 -6.92 1.85 5.36
CA ASN A 224 -7.91 1.29 4.43
C ASN A 224 -9.26 0.95 5.11
N ASN A 225 -9.25 0.70 6.41
CA ASN A 225 -10.42 0.23 7.14
C ASN A 225 -11.37 1.39 7.47
N GLY A 226 -12.67 1.20 7.23
CA GLY A 226 -13.69 2.18 7.57
C GLY A 226 -13.74 3.43 6.67
N LEU A 227 -13.08 3.41 5.50
CA LEU A 227 -13.19 4.49 4.53
C LEU A 227 -14.48 4.39 3.72
N PRO A 228 -15.23 5.50 3.54
CA PRO A 228 -16.39 5.54 2.66
C PRO A 228 -16.03 5.10 1.23
N LEU A 229 -16.98 4.44 0.55
CA LEU A 229 -16.78 3.91 -0.81
C LEU A 229 -16.33 4.99 -1.80
N GLU A 230 -16.84 6.22 -1.66
CA GLU A 230 -16.49 7.35 -2.53
C GLU A 230 -15.02 7.77 -2.41
N ILE A 231 -14.42 7.63 -1.23
CA ILE A 231 -12.99 7.88 -1.03
C ILE A 231 -12.16 6.78 -1.71
N GLN A 232 -12.58 5.53 -1.60
CA GLN A 232 -11.89 4.42 -2.26
C GLN A 232 -11.98 4.53 -3.79
N LYS A 233 -13.16 4.85 -4.33
CA LYS A 233 -13.35 5.13 -5.78
C LYS A 233 -12.44 6.26 -6.25
N LEU A 234 -12.31 7.33 -5.47
CA LEU A 234 -11.40 8.43 -5.82
C LEU A 234 -9.94 7.96 -5.86
N ARG A 235 -9.47 7.21 -4.85
CA ARG A 235 -8.10 6.67 -4.84
C ARG A 235 -7.83 5.82 -6.09
N CYS A 236 -8.78 4.94 -6.45
CA CYS A 236 -8.69 4.14 -7.67
C CYS A 236 -8.65 5.02 -8.94
N ARG A 237 -9.53 6.02 -9.04
CA ARG A 237 -9.55 6.97 -10.17
C ARG A 237 -8.22 7.72 -10.29
N VAL A 238 -7.67 8.20 -9.18
CA VAL A 238 -6.39 8.90 -9.17
C VAL A 238 -5.28 7.98 -9.67
N ASN A 239 -5.23 6.75 -9.16
CA ASN A 239 -4.19 5.80 -9.53
C ASN A 239 -4.26 5.43 -11.02
N PHE A 240 -5.42 4.97 -11.49
CA PHE A 240 -5.50 4.34 -12.82
C PHE A 240 -5.87 5.30 -13.95
N ASN A 241 -6.47 6.44 -13.64
CA ASN A 241 -6.87 7.43 -14.65
C ASN A 241 -5.99 8.69 -14.54
N ALA A 242 -5.99 9.37 -13.39
CA ALA A 242 -5.36 10.69 -13.31
C ALA A 242 -3.82 10.66 -13.44
N LEU A 243 -3.16 9.68 -12.82
CA LEU A 243 -1.70 9.52 -12.86
C LEU A 243 -1.22 8.80 -14.12
N LYS A 244 -1.41 9.46 -15.26
CA LYS A 244 -0.93 9.01 -16.58
C LYS A 244 0.54 9.35 -16.76
N VAL A 245 1.35 8.36 -17.11
CA VAL A 245 2.78 8.54 -17.34
C VAL A 245 2.99 9.46 -18.55
N TYR A 246 3.87 10.44 -18.41
CA TYR A 246 4.29 11.29 -19.51
C TYR A 246 5.20 10.49 -20.45
N VAL A 247 4.82 10.42 -21.72
CA VAL A 247 5.62 9.77 -22.75
C VAL A 247 6.26 10.87 -23.58
N LYS A 248 7.58 11.07 -23.41
CA LYS A 248 8.34 11.96 -24.28
C LYS A 248 8.48 11.29 -25.65
N ASP A 249 7.92 11.90 -26.71
CA ASP A 249 8.05 11.36 -28.06
C ASP A 249 9.54 11.38 -28.46
N ARG A 250 10.09 10.21 -28.76
CA ARG A 250 11.51 10.07 -29.15
C ARG A 250 11.78 10.48 -30.60
N ARG A 251 10.77 10.95 -31.35
CA ARG A 251 10.89 11.28 -32.78
C ARG A 251 11.37 12.70 -33.09
N THR A 252 11.64 13.53 -32.09
CA THR A 252 12.20 14.88 -32.28
C THR A 252 13.57 15.00 -31.58
N GLY A 253 14.53 14.20 -32.01
CA GLY A 253 15.93 14.24 -31.58
C GLY A 253 16.85 13.82 -32.71
#